data_AF-F4R550-F1
#
_entry.id   AF-F4R550-F1
#
_cell.length_a   1.000
_cell.length_b   1.000
_cell.length_c   1.000
_cell.angle_alpha   90.00
_cell.angle_beta   90.00
_cell.angle_gamma   90.00
#
_symmetry.space_group_name_H-M   'P 1'
#
loop_
_entity.id
_entity.type
_entity.pdbx_description
1 polymer ?
#
loop_
_entity_poly.entity_id
_entity_poly.type
_entity_poly.pdbx_seq_one_letter_code
_entity_poly.pdbx_strand_id
1 'polypeptide(L)'
;MHSFSNCKKLRHLTFYYHVDYDSDHDPDNQRATLLALPDFITGNEFLNLKKFTIKIEEETRLEDDLHDVVTKLRKFCKSNNIRFKVFRFDANEKLFLHDAIPFRP
;
A
#
# COMPACT_ATOMS: atom_id res chain seq x y z
N MET A 1 4.96 -11.62 13.75
CA MET A 1 5.27 -10.32 13.13
C MET A 1 6.76 -10.25 12.84
N HIS A 2 7.17 -10.24 11.59
CA HIS A 2 8.56 -9.94 11.22
C HIS A 2 8.74 -8.42 11.24
N SER A 3 9.60 -7.91 12.13
CA SER A 3 9.86 -6.48 12.25
C SER A 3 10.76 -6.00 11.10
N PHE A 4 10.32 -4.98 10.37
CA PHE A 4 11.12 -4.32 9.34
C PHE A 4 11.97 -3.19 9.94
N SER A 5 12.14 -3.14 11.26
CA SER A 5 12.94 -2.12 11.97
C SER A 5 14.38 -2.00 11.46
N ASN A 6 14.96 -3.07 10.89
CA ASN A 6 16.29 -3.04 10.29
C ASN A 6 16.31 -2.66 8.80
N CYS A 7 15.15 -2.37 8.19
CA CYS A 7 15.04 -2.01 6.79
C CYS A 7 15.41 -0.53 6.55
N LYS A 8 16.61 -0.15 6.98
CA LYS A 8 17.16 1.21 6.90
C LYS A 8 17.30 1.72 5.47
N LYS A 9 17.24 0.86 4.46
CA LYS A 9 17.39 1.23 3.04
C LYS A 9 16.07 1.39 2.30
N LEU A 10 14.93 1.11 2.94
CA LEU A 10 13.63 1.20 2.28
C LEU A 10 13.33 2.66 1.93
N ARG A 11 13.27 2.97 0.64
CA ARG A 11 12.97 4.32 0.12
C ARG A 11 11.58 4.44 -0.49
N HIS A 12 11.02 3.33 -0.95
CA HIS A 12 9.74 3.29 -1.64
C HIS A 12 8.94 2.12 -1.10
N LEU A 13 7.72 2.40 -0.66
CA LEU A 13 6.76 1.38 -0.26
C LEU A 13 5.52 1.51 -1.15
N THR A 14 5.04 0.38 -1.66
CA THR A 14 3.79 0.31 -2.42
C THR A 14 2.90 -0.74 -1.78
N PHE A 15 1.71 -0.32 -1.37
CA PHE A 15 0.67 -1.20 -0.84
C PHE A 15 -0.39 -1.39 -1.92
N TYR A 16 -0.76 -2.64 -2.18
CA TYR A 16 -1.82 -3.00 -3.10
C TYR A 16 -3.03 -3.45 -2.29
N TYR A 17 -4.15 -2.78 -2.49
CA TYR A 17 -5.45 -3.15 -1.96
C TYR A 17 -6.28 -3.68 -3.12
N HIS A 18 -6.56 -4.97 -3.07
CA HIS A 18 -7.34 -5.72 -4.04
C HIS A 18 -8.42 -6.46 -3.26
N VAL A 19 -9.67 -6.32 -3.67
CA VAL A 19 -10.78 -7.04 -3.06
C VAL A 19 -10.96 -8.31 -3.88
N ASP A 20 -10.45 -9.41 -3.36
CA ASP A 20 -10.57 -10.70 -4.04
C ASP A 20 -12.04 -11.19 -3.95
N TYR A 21 -12.83 -10.91 -4.99
CA TYR A 21 -14.28 -11.20 -5.04
C TYR A 21 -14.60 -12.70 -5.26
N ASP A 22 -13.62 -13.52 -5.62
CA ASP A 22 -13.83 -14.88 -6.14
C ASP A 22 -13.34 -16.00 -5.20
N SER A 23 -12.93 -15.67 -3.96
CA SER A 23 -12.50 -16.67 -2.98
C SER A 23 -13.31 -16.59 -1.69
N ASP A 24 -13.33 -17.68 -0.93
CA ASP A 24 -13.73 -17.78 0.49
C ASP A 24 -12.91 -16.84 1.42
N HIS A 25 -12.41 -15.71 0.91
CA HIS A 25 -11.69 -14.70 1.64
C HIS A 25 -12.67 -13.82 2.41
N ASP A 26 -12.54 -13.97 3.72
CA ASP A 26 -13.18 -13.16 4.73
C ASP A 26 -12.90 -11.65 4.46
N PRO A 27 -13.90 -10.87 4.01
CA PRO A 27 -13.74 -9.44 3.77
C PRO A 27 -13.33 -8.69 5.04
N ASP A 28 -13.64 -9.23 6.22
CA ASP A 28 -13.23 -8.65 7.50
C ASP A 28 -11.71 -8.71 7.68
N ASN A 29 -11.03 -9.72 7.13
CA ASN A 29 -9.58 -9.86 7.23
C ASN A 29 -8.82 -8.88 6.30
N GLN A 30 -9.37 -8.59 5.12
CA GLN A 30 -8.83 -7.56 4.22
C GLN A 30 -9.00 -6.16 4.82
N ARG A 31 -10.17 -5.89 5.40
CA ARG A 31 -10.45 -4.65 6.13
C ARG A 31 -9.55 -4.49 7.36
N ALA A 32 -9.32 -5.56 8.12
CA ALA A 32 -8.39 -5.55 9.25
C ALA A 32 -6.96 -5.21 8.81
N THR A 33 -6.51 -5.73 7.67
CA THR A 33 -5.19 -5.42 7.11
C THR A 33 -5.05 -3.94 6.74
N LEU A 34 -6.10 -3.37 6.15
CA LEU A 34 -6.15 -1.95 5.80
C LEU A 34 -6.11 -1.06 7.05
N LEU A 35 -6.87 -1.43 8.09
CA LEU A 35 -6.92 -0.71 9.36
C LEU A 35 -5.60 -0.82 10.15
N ALA A 36 -4.84 -1.90 9.99
CA ALA A 36 -3.53 -2.08 10.62
C ALA A 36 -2.38 -1.35 9.88
N LEU A 37 -2.60 -0.89 8.65
CA LEU A 37 -1.57 -0.25 7.84
C LEU A 37 -0.99 1.03 8.48
N PRO A 38 -1.77 1.95 9.06
CA PRO A 38 -1.24 3.10 9.79
C PRO A 38 -0.32 2.70 10.94
N ASP A 39 -0.70 1.70 11.73
CA ASP A 39 0.08 1.23 12.88
C ASP A 39 1.37 0.55 12.42
N PHE A 40 1.31 -0.21 11.32
CA PHE A 40 2.50 -0.78 10.70
C PHE A 40 3.48 0.31 10.24
N ILE A 41 2.99 1.36 9.59
CA ILE A 41 3.84 2.44 9.05
C ILE A 41 4.41 3.33 10.15
N THR A 42 3.63 3.61 11.19
CA THR A 42 4.05 4.47 12.30
C THR A 42 4.93 3.69 13.30
N GLY A 43 4.65 2.41 13.52
CA GLY A 43 5.41 1.55 14.44
C GLY A 43 6.73 1.03 13.88
N ASN A 44 6.90 1.01 12.55
CA ASN A 44 8.19 0.72 11.92
C ASN A 44 8.90 2.04 11.59
N GLU A 45 10.09 2.25 12.14
CA GLU A 45 10.91 3.42 11.84
C GLU A 45 11.53 3.31 10.44
N PHE A 46 10.76 3.63 9.40
CA PHE A 46 11.27 3.71 8.04
C PHE A 46 12.02 5.02 7.80
N LEU A 47 13.18 5.18 8.44
CA LEU A 47 13.99 6.41 8.49
C LEU A 47 14.32 7.01 7.11
N ASN A 48 14.34 6.19 6.05
CA ASN A 48 14.69 6.62 4.69
C ASN A 48 13.53 6.55 3.70
N LEU A 49 12.30 6.34 4.18
CA LEU A 49 11.12 6.26 3.32
C LEU A 49 10.87 7.63 2.68
N LYS A 50 10.95 7.69 1.36
CA LYS A 50 10.75 8.93 0.57
C LYS A 50 9.40 8.94 -0.14
N LYS A 51 8.86 7.75 -0.42
CA LYS A 51 7.60 7.58 -1.15
C LYS A 51 6.80 6.45 -0.55
N PHE A 52 5.52 6.72 -0.33
CA PHE A 52 4.55 5.70 -0.01
C PHE A 52 3.39 5.78 -1.00
N THR A 53 3.05 4.65 -1.61
CA THR A 53 2.01 4.56 -2.63
C THR A 53 0.98 3.52 -2.23
N ILE A 54 -0.29 3.88 -2.28
CA ILE A 54 -1.40 2.95 -2.16
C ILE A 54 -2.01 2.79 -3.56
N LYS A 55 -2.17 1.55 -3.98
CA LYS A 55 -2.88 1.19 -5.21
C LYS A 55 -4.16 0.48 -4.79
N ILE A 56 -5.30 1.02 -5.18
CA ILE A 56 -6.63 0.51 -4.86
C ILE A 56 -7.23 0.02 -6.16
N GLU A 57 -7.76 -1.19 -6.18
CA GLU A 57 -8.47 -1.70 -7.34
C GLU A 57 -9.71 -0.86 -7.67
N GLU A 58 -9.97 -0.55 -8.94
CA GLU A 58 -11.07 0.33 -9.35
C GLU A 58 -12.45 -0.18 -8.93
N GLU A 59 -12.63 -1.49 -8.92
CA GLU A 59 -13.88 -2.15 -8.54
C GLU A 59 -14.12 -2.12 -7.03
N THR A 60 -13.09 -1.81 -6.24
CA THR A 60 -13.22 -1.62 -4.80
C THR A 60 -14.07 -0.38 -4.50
N ARG A 61 -15.24 -0.60 -3.91
CA ARG A 61 -15.99 0.47 -3.26
C ARG A 61 -15.15 1.04 -2.13
N LEU A 62 -14.74 2.30 -2.26
CA LEU A 62 -14.08 3.05 -1.20
C LEU A 62 -15.05 3.23 -0.04
N GLU A 63 -15.04 2.28 0.89
CA GLU A 63 -15.76 2.39 2.16
C GLU A 63 -15.19 3.54 2.99
N ASP A 64 -16.00 4.08 3.91
CA ASP A 64 -15.62 5.19 4.79
C ASP A 64 -14.33 4.91 5.58
N ASP A 65 -14.03 3.65 5.88
CA ASP A 65 -12.80 3.25 6.58
C ASP A 65 -11.53 3.48 5.75
N LEU A 66 -11.60 3.24 4.43
CA LEU A 66 -10.46 3.50 3.54
C LEU A 66 -10.18 4.98 3.45
N HIS A 67 -11.21 5.83 3.53
CA HIS A 67 -11.04 7.27 3.60
C HIS A 67 -10.32 7.73 4.89
N ASP A 68 -10.70 7.18 6.04
CA ASP A 68 -10.06 7.50 7.33
C ASP A 68 -8.59 7.03 7.35
N VAL A 69 -8.32 5.81 6.89
CA VAL A 69 -6.96 5.24 6.78
C VAL A 69 -6.08 6.09 5.86
N VAL A 70 -6.56 6.42 4.66
CA VAL A 70 -5.83 7.27 3.71
C VAL A 70 -5.55 8.65 4.30
N THR A 71 -6.50 9.21 5.06
CA THR A 71 -6.34 10.52 5.70
C THR A 71 -5.28 10.48 6.80
N LYS A 72 -5.29 9.47 7.65
CA LYS A 72 -4.27 9.25 8.70
C LYS A 72 -2.87 9.08 8.09
N LEU A 73 -2.74 8.23 7.07
CA LEU A 73 -1.48 7.99 6.36
C LEU A 73 -0.97 9.24 5.65
N ARG A 74 -1.86 10.03 5.04
CA ARG A 74 -1.51 11.31 4.41
C ARG A 74 -0.94 12.30 5.42
N LYS A 75 -1.55 12.42 6.61
CA LYS A 75 -1.05 13.27 7.70
C LYS A 75 0.33 12.82 8.17
N PHE A 76 0.50 11.53 8.45
CA PHE A 76 1.80 10.96 8.86
C PHE A 76 2.89 11.21 7.80
N CYS A 77 2.60 10.91 6.54
CA CYS A 77 3.57 11.10 5.45
C CYS A 77 3.96 12.57 5.30
N LYS A 78 2.99 13.48 5.42
CA LYS A 78 3.26 14.93 5.36
C LYS A 78 4.21 15.39 6.46
N SER A 79 3.97 14.95 7.71
CA SER A 79 4.84 15.30 8.85
C SER A 79 6.26 14.76 8.72
N ASN A 80 6.46 13.67 7.98
CA ASN A 80 7.76 13.02 7.78
C ASN A 80 8.40 13.34 6.42
N ASN A 81 7.90 14.31 5.66
CA ASN A 81 8.38 14.66 4.31
C ASN A 81 8.36 13.48 3.31
N ILE A 82 7.42 12.54 3.48
CA ILE A 82 7.22 11.37 2.64
C ILE A 82 6.20 11.72 1.54
N ARG A 83 6.54 11.43 0.28
CA ARG A 83 5.62 11.61 -0.85
C ARG A 83 4.55 10.52 -0.82
N PHE A 84 3.33 10.89 -0.46
CA PHE A 84 2.19 9.98 -0.44
C PHE A 84 1.36 10.08 -1.72
N LYS A 85 1.04 8.95 -2.34
CA LYS A 85 0.14 8.88 -3.51
C LYS A 85 -0.86 7.75 -3.36
N VAL A 86 -2.07 7.99 -3.85
CA VAL A 86 -3.10 6.96 -3.97
C VAL A 86 -3.48 6.89 -5.43
N PHE A 87 -3.49 5.68 -5.99
CA PHE A 87 -3.91 5.41 -7.36
C PHE A 87 -5.02 4.41 -7.35
N ARG A 88 -5.97 4.57 -8.27
CA ARG A 88 -6.84 3.46 -8.66
C ARG A 88 -6.17 2.70 -9.81
N PHE A 89 -6.32 1.38 -9.83
CA PHE A 89 -5.84 0.54 -10.91
C PHE A 89 -6.91 -0.49 -11.27
N ASP A 90 -7.03 -0.82 -12.55
CA ASP A 90 -7.87 -1.94 -12.98
C ASP A 90 -7.07 -3.24 -12.76
N ALA A 91 -7.60 -4.18 -11.96
CA ALA A 91 -6.95 -5.47 -11.76
C ALA A 91 -7.01 -6.35 -13.01
N ASN A 92 -7.99 -6.09 -13.90
CA ASN A 92 -8.14 -6.72 -15.21
C ASN A 92 -7.20 -6.10 -16.26
N GLU A 93 -6.63 -4.92 -16.01
CA GLU A 93 -5.38 -4.47 -16.64
C GLU A 93 -4.24 -5.37 -16.14
N LYS A 94 -4.23 -6.62 -16.62
CA LYS A 94 -3.15 -7.58 -16.47
C LYS A 94 -1.81 -6.86 -16.62
N LEU A 95 -1.04 -6.82 -15.54
CA LEU A 95 0.38 -7.19 -15.52
C LEU A 95 1.21 -6.83 -16.76
N PHE A 96 1.09 -5.62 -17.33
CA PHE A 96 2.11 -5.06 -18.24
C PHE A 96 3.42 -4.72 -17.49
N LEU A 97 3.61 -5.27 -16.29
CA LEU A 97 4.90 -5.35 -15.60
C LEU A 97 5.73 -6.58 -16.01
N HIS A 98 5.35 -7.26 -17.10
CA HIS A 98 6.19 -8.28 -17.75
C HIS A 98 6.98 -7.79 -18.97
N ASP A 99 7.11 -6.48 -19.20
CA ASP A 99 8.29 -5.99 -19.92
C ASP A 99 9.43 -5.76 -18.91
N ALA A 100 9.87 -6.88 -18.33
CA ALA A 100 11.24 -6.99 -17.88
C ALA A 100 12.10 -6.65 -19.11
N ILE A 101 12.68 -5.45 -19.12
CA ILE A 101 13.72 -5.08 -20.08
C ILE A 101 14.74 -6.23 -20.05
N PRO A 102 14.92 -7.01 -21.14
CA PRO A 102 15.99 -7.98 -21.15
C PRO A 102 17.29 -7.18 -21.12
N PHE A 103 17.98 -7.22 -19.98
CA PHE A 103 19.35 -6.77 -19.88
C PHE A 103 20.15 -7.65 -20.85
N ARG A 104 20.56 -7.10 -22.00
CA ARG A 104 21.55 -7.74 -22.85
C ARG A 104 22.94 -7.25 -22.43
N PRO A 105 23.92 -8.17 -22.29
CA PRO A 105 25.31 -7.84 -21.97
C PRO A 105 25.99 -7.03 -23.08
#